data_AF-A0A960QX57-F1
#
_entry.id   AF-A0A960QX57-F1
#
_cell.length_a   1.000
_cell.length_b   1.000
_cell.length_c   1.000
_cell.angle_alpha   90.00
_cell.angle_beta   90.00
_cell.angle_gamma   90.00
#
_symmetry.space_group_name_H-M   'P 1'
#
loop_
_entity.id
_entity.type
_entity.pdbx_description
1 polymer ?
#
loop_
_entity_poly.entity_id
_entity_poly.type
_entity_poly.pdbx_seq_one_letter_code
_entity_poly.pdbx_strand_id
1 'polypeptide(L)'
;TMSVQEEAEPGDWHLHIRGQIRKLGPVVPRGFLSVIDERTAEIAAGESGRRELAAWLTRPENPLTARVMINRVWRHLFGGGLVRTTENFGTTGDPPTHRELLDWLAVRFVDQGWSVKAAIREIVQSRTYRLSSQASDAAMRSDPSNFLLSHANRRRLDAEVLRDAMLVVSARLESVSGGPTMRPGTKSELGYRFESKQRSIY
;
A
#
# COMPACT_ATOMS: atom_id res chain seq x y z
N THR A 1 10.84 16.93 -6.87
CA THR A 1 9.66 16.10 -6.56
C THR A 1 9.07 15.64 -7.87
N MET A 2 9.11 14.34 -8.19
CA MET A 2 8.27 13.79 -9.26
C MET A 2 6.84 13.75 -8.71
N SER A 3 6.07 14.79 -8.93
CA SER A 3 4.62 14.74 -8.75
C SER A 3 3.98 14.31 -10.06
N VAL A 4 3.01 13.40 -10.02
CA VAL A 4 2.14 13.13 -11.16
C VAL A 4 1.34 14.42 -11.42
N GLN A 5 1.64 15.13 -12.49
CA GLN A 5 0.79 16.23 -12.97
C GLN A 5 -0.24 15.65 -13.92
N GLU A 6 -1.48 16.07 -13.71
CA GLU A 6 -2.54 15.81 -14.67
C GLU A 6 -2.33 16.70 -15.89
N GLU A 7 -2.17 16.09 -17.05
CA GLU A 7 -2.18 16.86 -18.30
C GLU A 7 -3.59 17.37 -18.58
N ALA A 8 -3.66 18.60 -19.11
CA ALA A 8 -4.94 19.25 -19.40
C ALA A 8 -5.74 18.50 -20.49
N GLU A 9 -5.05 17.81 -21.39
CA GLU A 9 -5.65 17.09 -22.50
C GLU A 9 -5.26 15.60 -22.45
N PRO A 10 -6.13 14.72 -21.94
CA PRO A 10 -5.84 13.30 -21.91
C PRO A 10 -5.96 12.70 -23.32
N GLY A 11 -4.92 11.98 -23.76
CA GLY A 11 -4.83 11.45 -25.12
C GLY A 11 -4.09 10.13 -25.24
N ASP A 12 -4.17 9.54 -26.42
CA ASP A 12 -3.43 8.34 -26.79
C ASP A 12 -1.94 8.64 -26.95
N TRP A 13 -1.09 7.63 -26.74
CA TRP A 13 0.35 7.85 -26.69
C TRP A 13 1.11 7.03 -27.73
N HIS A 14 2.26 7.54 -28.17
CA HIS A 14 3.15 6.82 -29.07
C HIS A 14 3.91 5.71 -28.34
N LEU A 15 3.99 4.53 -28.94
CA LEU A 15 4.87 3.47 -28.46
C LEU A 15 6.33 3.93 -28.55
N HIS A 16 7.04 4.03 -27.43
CA HIS A 16 8.48 4.34 -27.45
C HIS A 16 9.28 3.07 -27.78
N ILE A 17 9.78 2.98 -29.01
CA ILE A 17 10.48 1.79 -29.49
C ILE A 17 11.75 1.59 -28.66
N ARG A 18 11.83 0.44 -27.96
CA ARG A 18 12.92 0.10 -27.02
C ARG A 18 13.08 1.13 -25.87
N GLY A 19 11.99 1.79 -25.47
CA GLY A 19 11.99 2.78 -24.38
C GLY A 19 12.66 4.12 -24.74
N GLN A 20 13.02 4.34 -26.01
CA GLN A 20 13.66 5.58 -26.44
C GLN A 20 12.61 6.68 -26.67
N ILE A 21 12.65 7.74 -25.85
CA ILE A 21 11.68 8.85 -25.89
C ILE A 21 11.61 9.53 -27.27
N ARG A 22 12.74 9.60 -27.98
CA ARG A 22 12.82 10.24 -29.30
C ARG A 22 12.42 9.33 -30.46
N LYS A 23 12.27 8.02 -30.22
CA LYS A 23 11.96 7.03 -31.26
C LYS A 23 10.51 6.59 -31.11
N LEU A 24 9.63 7.43 -31.64
CA LEU A 24 8.18 7.22 -31.61
C LEU A 24 7.79 6.14 -32.64
N GLY A 25 7.00 5.17 -32.19
CA GLY A 25 6.34 4.16 -33.00
C GLY A 25 4.87 4.50 -33.25
N PRO A 26 4.02 3.51 -33.58
CA PRO A 26 2.60 3.74 -33.78
C PRO A 26 1.93 4.30 -32.51
N VAL A 27 0.86 5.07 -32.70
CA VAL A 27 -0.02 5.50 -31.61
C VAL A 27 -0.73 4.28 -31.05
N VAL A 28 -0.71 4.14 -29.74
CA VAL A 28 -1.41 3.08 -29.01
C VAL A 28 -2.60 3.72 -28.30
N PRO A 29 -3.83 3.27 -28.58
CA PRO A 29 -5.00 3.78 -27.89
C PRO A 29 -4.91 3.45 -26.41
N ARG A 30 -5.44 4.34 -25.58
CA ARG A 30 -5.57 4.05 -24.15
C ARG A 30 -6.46 2.83 -23.94
N GLY A 31 -6.06 2.02 -22.97
CA GLY A 31 -6.76 0.79 -22.66
C GLY A 31 -6.12 0.07 -21.50
N PHE A 32 -6.64 -1.14 -21.24
CA PHE A 32 -6.19 -2.00 -20.15
C PHE A 32 -5.49 -3.24 -20.71
N LEU A 33 -4.83 -4.00 -19.84
CA LEU A 33 -4.13 -5.22 -20.22
C LEU A 33 -5.11 -6.26 -20.78
N SER A 34 -5.15 -6.36 -22.11
CA SER A 34 -6.01 -7.31 -22.83
C SER A 34 -5.54 -8.76 -22.76
N VAL A 35 -4.26 -8.98 -22.44
CA VAL A 35 -3.67 -10.34 -22.32
C VAL A 35 -4.26 -11.13 -21.14
N ILE A 36 -4.78 -10.43 -20.13
CA ILE A 36 -5.29 -11.03 -18.89
C ILE A 36 -6.82 -11.11 -18.90
N ASP A 37 -7.48 -10.09 -19.45
CA ASP A 37 -8.93 -10.05 -19.61
C ASP A 37 -9.28 -9.34 -20.92
N GLU A 38 -10.02 -10.02 -21.79
CA GLU A 38 -10.51 -9.45 -23.05
C GLU A 38 -11.58 -8.35 -22.81
N ARG A 39 -12.14 -8.27 -21.60
CA ARG A 39 -13.15 -7.27 -21.20
C ARG A 39 -12.50 -5.98 -20.72
N THR A 40 -11.82 -5.28 -21.64
CA THR A 40 -11.30 -3.94 -21.37
C THR A 40 -12.45 -2.97 -21.15
N ALA A 41 -12.47 -2.25 -20.02
CA ALA A 41 -13.42 -1.17 -19.84
C ALA A 41 -13.21 -0.10 -20.93
N GLU A 42 -14.31 0.41 -21.48
CA GLU A 42 -14.25 1.49 -22.45
C GLU A 42 -13.83 2.78 -21.76
N ILE A 43 -12.87 3.50 -22.35
CA ILE A 43 -12.44 4.81 -21.89
C ILE A 43 -13.12 5.84 -22.79
N ALA A 44 -14.01 6.65 -22.22
CA ALA A 44 -14.70 7.70 -22.97
C ALA A 44 -13.72 8.72 -23.55
N ALA A 45 -14.08 9.32 -24.69
CA ALA A 45 -13.29 10.41 -25.28
C ALA A 45 -13.18 11.59 -24.30
N GLY A 46 -11.97 12.14 -24.15
CA GLY A 46 -11.69 13.23 -23.22
C GLY A 46 -11.48 12.84 -21.75
N GLU A 47 -11.63 11.57 -21.38
CA GLU A 47 -11.36 11.07 -20.02
C GLU A 47 -9.98 10.45 -19.89
N SER A 48 -9.35 10.53 -18.72
CA SER A 48 -8.00 9.95 -18.49
C SER A 48 -7.98 8.41 -18.49
N GLY A 49 -9.12 7.76 -18.21
CA GLY A 49 -9.20 6.31 -18.02
C GLY A 49 -8.84 5.83 -16.62
N ARG A 50 -8.42 6.72 -15.69
CA ARG A 50 -8.01 6.32 -14.33
C ARG A 50 -9.17 5.78 -13.49
N ARG A 51 -10.35 6.37 -13.63
CA ARG A 51 -11.56 5.94 -12.91
C ARG A 51 -12.02 4.58 -13.44
N GLU A 52 -11.95 4.40 -14.74
CA GLU A 52 -12.26 3.16 -15.45
C GLU A 52 -11.27 2.05 -15.05
N LEU A 53 -9.98 2.38 -14.93
CA LEU A 53 -8.95 1.48 -14.39
C LEU A 53 -9.28 1.05 -12.97
N ALA A 54 -9.60 2.02 -12.10
CA ALA A 54 -9.94 1.74 -10.71
C ALA A 54 -11.16 0.82 -10.64
N ALA A 55 -12.23 1.14 -11.38
CA ALA A 55 -13.42 0.32 -11.46
C ALA A 55 -13.13 -1.09 -11.99
N TRP A 56 -12.27 -1.22 -13.01
CA TRP A 56 -11.83 -2.51 -13.56
C TRP A 56 -11.04 -3.34 -12.55
N LEU A 57 -10.10 -2.71 -11.82
CA LEU A 57 -9.31 -3.36 -10.78
C LEU A 57 -10.15 -3.81 -9.59
N THR A 58 -11.20 -3.09 -9.24
CA THR A 58 -12.07 -3.38 -8.09
C THR A 58 -13.33 -4.17 -8.44
N ARG A 59 -13.40 -4.74 -9.65
CA ARG A 59 -14.53 -5.59 -10.05
C ARG A 59 -14.67 -6.81 -9.11
N PRO A 60 -15.89 -7.26 -8.78
CA PRO A 60 -16.11 -8.42 -7.92
C PRO A 60 -15.41 -9.70 -8.42
N GLU A 61 -15.24 -9.82 -9.74
CA GLU A 61 -14.57 -10.96 -10.38
C GLU A 61 -13.04 -10.93 -10.22
N ASN A 62 -12.46 -9.82 -9.75
CA ASN A 62 -11.04 -9.68 -9.46
C ASN A 62 -10.76 -9.78 -7.95
N PRO A 63 -10.49 -10.99 -7.42
CA PRO A 63 -10.22 -11.17 -5.99
C PRO A 63 -8.83 -10.67 -5.57
N LEU A 64 -7.91 -10.41 -6.51
CA LEU A 64 -6.52 -10.10 -6.18
C LEU A 64 -6.37 -8.73 -5.54
N THR A 65 -7.12 -7.73 -6.01
CA THR A 65 -7.00 -6.35 -5.51
C THR A 65 -7.27 -6.27 -4.01
N ALA A 66 -8.35 -6.91 -3.54
CA ALA A 66 -8.68 -6.96 -2.12
C ALA A 66 -7.65 -7.74 -1.30
N ARG A 67 -7.19 -8.91 -1.79
CA ARG A 67 -6.15 -9.72 -1.14
C ARG A 67 -4.83 -8.96 -1.00
N VAL A 68 -4.39 -8.29 -2.05
CA VAL A 68 -3.15 -7.49 -2.06
C VAL A 68 -3.26 -6.35 -1.04
N MET A 69 -4.39 -5.63 -1.04
CA MET A 69 -4.59 -4.53 -0.11
C MET A 69 -4.61 -4.99 1.35
N ILE A 70 -5.34 -6.06 1.65
CA ILE A 70 -5.38 -6.66 3.00
C ILE A 70 -3.99 -7.14 3.42
N ASN A 71 -3.23 -7.79 2.55
CA ASN A 71 -1.88 -8.22 2.88
C ASN A 71 -0.94 -7.05 3.16
N ARG A 72 -1.10 -5.92 2.46
CA ARG A 72 -0.35 -4.68 2.72
C ARG A 72 -0.70 -4.09 4.08
N VAL A 73 -2.00 -4.00 4.41
CA VAL A 73 -2.47 -3.57 5.74
C VAL A 73 -1.93 -4.51 6.82
N TRP A 74 -2.04 -5.82 6.60
CA TRP A 74 -1.54 -6.84 7.51
C TRP A 74 -0.04 -6.70 7.75
N ARG A 75 0.75 -6.56 6.68
CA ARG A 75 2.20 -6.35 6.77
C ARG A 75 2.53 -5.10 7.58
N HIS A 76 1.82 -3.99 7.36
CA HIS A 76 2.05 -2.77 8.12
C HIS A 76 1.75 -2.96 9.63
N LEU A 77 0.73 -3.75 9.96
CA LEU A 77 0.33 -4.02 11.34
C LEU A 77 1.21 -5.07 12.02
N PHE A 78 1.60 -6.16 11.34
CA PHE A 78 2.34 -7.28 11.93
C PHE A 78 3.84 -7.29 11.61
N GLY A 79 4.33 -6.37 10.77
CA GLY A 79 5.71 -6.32 10.29
C GLY A 79 6.02 -7.30 9.16
N GLY A 80 5.19 -8.33 8.96
CA GLY A 80 5.26 -9.29 7.87
C GLY A 80 3.87 -9.57 7.31
N GLY A 81 3.77 -9.77 5.99
CA GLY A 81 2.52 -10.12 5.33
C GLY A 81 2.11 -11.58 5.57
N LEU A 82 0.83 -11.88 5.37
CA LEU A 82 0.34 -13.26 5.25
C LEU A 82 0.98 -13.95 4.04
N VAL A 83 1.20 -13.18 2.97
CA VAL A 83 2.10 -13.49 1.85
C VAL A 83 3.35 -12.62 2.03
N ARG A 84 4.52 -13.24 2.19
CA ARG A 84 5.78 -12.50 2.46
C ARG A 84 6.30 -11.75 1.23
N THR A 85 6.09 -12.29 0.03
CA THR A 85 6.36 -11.60 -1.23
C THR A 85 5.25 -10.61 -1.58
N THR A 86 5.24 -9.44 -0.94
CA THR A 86 4.13 -8.48 -1.10
C THR A 86 3.90 -7.96 -2.51
N GLU A 87 4.93 -7.99 -3.35
CA GLU A 87 4.85 -7.56 -4.75
C GLU A 87 4.62 -8.70 -5.73
N ASN A 88 4.53 -9.96 -5.27
CA ASN A 88 4.29 -11.11 -6.13
C ASN A 88 3.25 -12.05 -5.51
N PHE A 89 2.02 -11.92 -6.00
CA PHE A 89 0.87 -12.79 -5.69
C PHE A 89 0.64 -13.88 -6.76
N GLY A 90 1.56 -14.00 -7.72
CA GLY A 90 1.51 -15.00 -8.78
C GLY A 90 2.11 -16.35 -8.36
N THR A 91 2.27 -17.25 -9.33
CA THR A 91 2.78 -18.62 -9.13
C THR A 91 4.24 -18.68 -8.68
N THR A 92 4.99 -17.59 -8.83
CA THR A 92 6.39 -17.46 -8.42
C THR A 92 6.56 -16.75 -7.06
N GLY A 93 5.46 -16.32 -6.44
CA GLY A 93 5.46 -15.76 -5.09
C GLY A 93 5.37 -16.83 -4.01
N ASP A 94 5.58 -16.42 -2.75
CA ASP A 94 5.37 -17.29 -1.60
C ASP A 94 3.87 -17.60 -1.44
N PRO A 95 3.49 -18.82 -1.07
CA PRO A 95 2.11 -19.11 -0.72
C PRO A 95 1.69 -18.36 0.55
N PRO A 96 0.40 -18.01 0.68
CA PRO A 96 -0.10 -17.41 1.91
C PRO A 96 0.03 -18.39 3.09
N THR A 97 0.58 -17.91 4.19
CA THR A 97 0.69 -18.66 5.45
C THR A 97 -0.69 -19.11 5.98
N HIS A 98 -1.69 -18.23 5.85
CA HIS A 98 -3.06 -18.47 6.29
C HIS A 98 -4.04 -18.05 5.18
N ARG A 99 -4.23 -18.94 4.20
CA ARG A 99 -5.06 -18.65 3.01
C ARG A 99 -6.50 -18.30 3.37
N GLU A 100 -7.13 -19.10 4.23
CA GLU A 100 -8.53 -18.90 4.62
C GLU A 100 -8.75 -17.55 5.32
N LEU A 101 -7.80 -17.16 6.18
CA LEU A 101 -7.83 -15.85 6.86
C LEU A 101 -7.69 -14.70 5.86
N LEU A 102 -6.76 -14.81 4.90
CA LEU A 102 -6.57 -13.80 3.87
C LEU A 102 -7.83 -13.65 3.02
N ASP A 103 -8.44 -14.77 2.61
CA ASP A 103 -9.65 -14.78 1.80
C ASP A 103 -10.84 -14.19 2.56
N TRP A 104 -11.00 -14.56 3.83
CA TRP A 104 -12.06 -14.02 4.68
C TRP A 104 -11.92 -12.51 4.90
N LEU A 105 -10.71 -12.02 5.21
CA LEU A 105 -10.46 -10.59 5.38
C LEU A 105 -10.66 -9.81 4.07
N ALA A 106 -10.29 -10.39 2.92
CA ALA A 106 -10.46 -9.76 1.62
C ALA A 106 -11.94 -9.57 1.25
N VAL A 107 -12.77 -10.61 1.42
CA VAL A 107 -14.22 -10.51 1.22
C VAL A 107 -14.81 -9.45 2.15
N ARG A 108 -14.47 -9.52 3.43
CA ARG A 108 -14.96 -8.58 4.43
C ARG A 108 -14.56 -7.13 4.18
N PHE A 109 -13.36 -6.92 3.62
CA PHE A 109 -12.91 -5.59 3.22
C PHE A 109 -13.76 -4.98 2.11
N VAL A 110 -14.16 -5.81 1.13
CA VAL A 110 -15.08 -5.39 0.06
C VAL A 110 -16.47 -5.11 0.64
N ASP A 111 -16.99 -5.99 1.50
CA ASP A 111 -18.30 -5.83 2.15
C ASP A 111 -18.39 -4.56 3.03
N GLN A 112 -17.27 -4.14 3.63
CA GLN A 112 -17.15 -2.90 4.40
C GLN A 112 -16.91 -1.66 3.52
N GLY A 113 -17.10 -1.77 2.21
CA GLY A 113 -16.95 -0.66 1.27
C GLY A 113 -15.51 -0.19 1.11
N TRP A 114 -14.54 -1.12 1.12
CA TRP A 114 -13.11 -0.82 0.94
C TRP A 114 -12.52 0.12 2.01
N SER A 115 -13.14 0.18 3.18
CA SER A 115 -12.72 1.06 4.28
C SER A 115 -11.46 0.53 4.97
N VAL A 116 -10.30 1.13 4.63
CA VAL A 116 -9.01 0.78 5.25
C VAL A 116 -9.06 0.95 6.77
N LYS A 117 -9.76 1.97 7.26
CA LYS A 117 -9.92 2.22 8.70
C LYS A 117 -10.71 1.12 9.39
N ALA A 118 -11.75 0.59 8.74
CA ALA A 118 -12.54 -0.51 9.29
C ALA A 118 -11.73 -1.82 9.32
N ALA A 119 -11.02 -2.14 8.25
CA ALA A 119 -10.12 -3.28 8.20
C ALA A 119 -9.01 -3.21 9.27
N ILE A 120 -8.38 -2.04 9.44
CA ILE A 120 -7.39 -1.83 10.51
C ILE A 120 -8.03 -2.07 11.88
N ARG A 121 -9.19 -1.45 12.15
CA ARG A 121 -9.89 -1.59 13.44
C ARG A 121 -10.16 -3.06 13.77
N GLU A 122 -10.63 -3.81 12.79
CA GLU A 122 -10.92 -5.23 12.94
C GLU A 122 -9.67 -6.04 13.27
N ILE A 123 -8.59 -5.85 12.52
CA ILE A 123 -7.34 -6.57 12.73
C ILE A 123 -6.77 -6.25 14.13
N VAL A 124 -6.75 -4.97 14.54
CA VAL A 124 -6.16 -4.58 15.84
C VAL A 124 -7.00 -5.02 17.04
N GLN A 125 -8.29 -5.30 16.85
CA GLN A 125 -9.16 -5.85 17.89
C GLN A 125 -9.08 -7.38 18.01
N SER A 126 -8.44 -8.06 17.05
CA SER A 126 -8.23 -9.51 17.10
C SER A 126 -7.43 -9.94 18.34
N ARG A 127 -7.59 -11.20 18.76
CA ARG A 127 -6.75 -11.79 19.82
C ARG A 127 -5.28 -11.79 19.39
N THR A 128 -5.01 -12.20 18.15
CA THR A 128 -3.66 -12.35 17.59
C THR A 128 -2.87 -11.05 17.63
N TYR A 129 -3.49 -9.92 17.28
CA TYR A 129 -2.81 -8.62 17.35
C TYR A 129 -2.51 -8.17 18.79
N ARG A 130 -3.32 -8.60 19.75
CA ARG A 130 -3.20 -8.24 21.17
C ARG A 130 -2.31 -9.20 21.99
N LEU A 131 -1.69 -10.19 21.35
CA LEU A 131 -0.77 -11.10 22.03
C LEU A 131 0.46 -10.33 22.58
N SER A 132 1.05 -10.88 23.64
CA SER A 132 2.33 -10.37 24.16
C SER A 132 3.46 -10.60 23.14
N SER A 133 4.47 -9.75 23.14
CA SER A 133 5.71 -9.95 22.36
C SER A 133 6.73 -10.85 23.07
N GLN A 134 6.39 -11.37 24.25
CA GLN A 134 7.17 -12.37 24.97
C GLN A 134 6.87 -13.76 24.39
N ALA A 135 7.82 -14.28 23.62
CA ALA A 135 7.77 -15.63 23.09
C ALA A 135 8.24 -16.65 24.13
N SER A 136 7.63 -17.83 24.16
CA SER A 136 8.14 -18.97 24.93
C SER A 136 9.31 -19.64 24.20
N ASP A 137 10.20 -20.30 24.93
CA ASP A 137 11.32 -21.03 24.33
C ASP A 137 10.84 -22.13 23.37
N ALA A 138 9.70 -22.75 23.66
CA ALA A 138 9.10 -23.74 22.79
C ALA A 138 8.69 -23.12 21.44
N ALA A 139 8.02 -21.96 21.46
CA ALA A 139 7.62 -21.25 20.24
C ALA A 139 8.84 -20.80 19.43
N MET A 140 9.88 -20.29 20.09
CA MET A 140 11.11 -19.85 19.42
C MET A 140 11.86 -21.00 18.75
N ARG A 141 11.81 -22.21 19.33
CA ARG A 141 12.42 -23.41 18.73
C ARG A 141 11.60 -23.97 17.57
N SER A 142 10.27 -23.97 17.66
CA SER A 142 9.40 -24.55 16.64
C SER A 142 9.20 -23.64 15.44
N ASP A 143 9.06 -22.33 15.67
CA ASP A 143 8.81 -21.32 14.64
C ASP A 143 9.58 -20.02 14.96
N PRO A 144 10.91 -20.00 14.72
CA PRO A 144 11.74 -18.83 14.97
C PRO A 144 11.31 -17.59 14.17
N SER A 145 10.65 -17.83 13.03
CA SER A 145 10.15 -16.78 12.12
C SER A 145 8.75 -16.27 12.48
N ASN A 146 8.12 -16.87 13.49
CA ASN A 146 6.77 -16.57 13.96
C ASN A 146 5.72 -16.48 12.82
N PHE A 147 5.81 -17.38 11.85
CA PHE A 147 4.81 -17.53 10.78
C PHE A 147 3.41 -17.79 11.31
N LEU A 148 3.30 -18.57 12.39
CA LEU A 148 2.03 -18.96 13.02
C LEU A 148 1.48 -17.90 13.98
N LEU A 149 2.20 -16.77 14.16
CA LEU A 149 1.77 -15.63 14.98
C LEU A 149 1.41 -16.04 16.42
N SER A 150 2.25 -16.88 17.02
CA SER A 150 2.11 -17.35 18.40
C SER A 150 2.31 -16.23 19.44
N HIS A 151 2.98 -15.16 19.06
CA HIS A 151 3.26 -13.97 19.85
C HIS A 151 3.30 -12.73 18.95
N ALA A 152 3.28 -11.53 19.54
CA ALA A 152 3.40 -10.29 18.76
C ALA A 152 4.82 -10.07 18.24
N ASN A 153 4.93 -9.75 16.95
CA ASN A 153 6.21 -9.40 16.33
C ASN A 153 6.74 -8.07 16.86
N ARG A 154 8.05 -8.03 17.12
CA ARG A 154 8.75 -6.77 17.36
C ARG A 154 8.91 -6.05 16.02
N ARG A 155 8.39 -4.83 15.94
CA ARG A 155 8.49 -4.00 14.74
C ARG A 155 9.54 -2.91 14.94
N ARG A 156 10.34 -2.67 13.91
CA ARG A 156 11.17 -1.47 13.84
C ARG A 156 10.25 -0.27 13.58
N LEU A 157 10.49 0.82 14.29
CA LEU A 157 9.79 2.08 14.02
C LEU A 157 10.46 2.78 12.84
N ASP A 158 9.65 3.28 11.92
CA ASP A 158 10.12 4.15 10.84
C ASP A 158 10.56 5.51 11.42
N ALA A 159 11.39 6.23 10.68
CA ALA A 159 12.00 7.48 11.15
C ALA A 159 10.94 8.53 11.52
N GLU A 160 9.85 8.57 10.77
CA GLU A 160 8.69 9.45 10.93
C GLU A 160 7.96 9.14 12.23
N VAL A 161 7.72 7.85 12.50
CA VAL A 161 7.05 7.39 13.73
C VAL A 161 7.92 7.70 14.94
N LEU A 162 9.24 7.51 14.83
CA LEU A 162 10.19 7.85 15.89
C LEU A 162 10.17 9.35 16.18
N ARG A 163 10.22 10.19 15.14
CA ARG A 163 10.13 11.65 15.26
C ARG A 163 8.81 12.07 15.92
N ASP A 164 7.69 11.54 15.44
CA ASP A 164 6.37 11.83 15.99
C ASP A 164 6.28 11.42 17.46
N ALA A 165 6.83 10.26 17.84
CA ALA A 165 6.90 9.83 19.23
C ALA A 165 7.71 10.81 20.11
N MET A 166 8.84 11.31 19.61
CA MET A 166 9.62 12.35 20.31
C MET A 166 8.82 13.65 20.48
N LEU A 167 8.05 14.06 19.46
CA LEU A 167 7.19 15.24 19.53
C LEU A 167 6.03 15.05 20.52
N VAL A 168 5.44 13.85 20.57
CA VAL A 168 4.40 13.51 21.55
C VAL A 168 4.95 13.58 22.97
N VAL A 169 6.09 12.91 23.23
CA VAL A 169 6.70 12.86 24.57
C VAL A 169 7.15 14.25 25.04
N SER A 170 7.63 15.09 24.12
CA SER A 170 8.01 16.48 24.43
C SER A 170 6.83 17.46 24.49
N ALA A 171 5.58 16.98 24.35
CA ALA A 171 4.36 17.79 24.28
C ALA A 171 4.41 18.90 23.21
N ARG A 172 5.15 18.63 22.12
CA ARG A 172 5.32 19.57 21.00
C ARG A 172 4.51 19.17 19.78
N LEU A 173 3.94 17.97 19.72
CA LEU A 173 3.21 17.51 18.54
C LEU A 173 1.99 18.40 18.26
N GLU A 174 1.94 18.93 17.05
CA GLU A 174 0.74 19.57 16.50
C GLU A 174 -0.10 18.52 15.76
N SER A 175 -1.34 18.31 16.18
CA SER A 175 -2.26 17.32 15.62
C SER A 175 -3.02 17.81 14.38
N VAL A 176 -2.61 18.94 13.80
CA VAL A 176 -3.20 19.47 12.57
C VAL A 176 -2.85 18.51 11.43
N SER A 177 -3.86 18.11 10.66
CA SER A 177 -3.69 17.19 9.54
C SER A 177 -3.46 17.96 8.25
N GLY A 178 -2.50 17.50 7.44
CA GLY A 178 -2.15 18.12 6.16
C GLY A 178 -1.21 19.32 6.29
N GLY A 179 -0.94 19.96 5.15
CA GLY A 179 0.02 21.06 5.05
C GLY A 179 1.39 20.63 4.53
N PRO A 180 2.20 21.57 4.03
CA PRO A 180 3.51 21.26 3.48
C PRO A 180 4.50 20.91 4.60
N THR A 181 5.08 19.70 4.53
CA THR A 181 6.14 19.24 5.45
C THR A 181 7.47 19.95 5.20
N MET A 182 7.68 20.45 3.98
CA MET A 182 8.83 21.26 3.60
C MET A 182 8.45 22.73 3.48
N ARG A 183 9.39 23.61 3.84
CA ARG A 183 9.24 25.05 3.63
C ARG A 183 9.14 25.37 2.13
N PRO A 184 8.25 26.29 1.73
CA PRO A 184 8.23 26.83 0.38
C PRO A 184 9.62 27.35 -0.02
N GLY A 185 10.11 26.97 -1.20
CA GLY A 185 11.41 27.41 -1.72
C GLY A 185 12.62 26.58 -1.28
N THR A 186 12.45 25.47 -0.57
CA THR A 186 13.54 24.55 -0.23
C THR A 186 14.06 23.86 -1.50
N LYS A 187 15.36 24.04 -1.81
CA LYS A 187 16.01 23.49 -3.02
C LYS A 187 16.90 22.26 -2.77
N SER A 188 17.25 21.98 -1.51
CA SER A 188 18.15 20.88 -1.11
C SER A 188 17.69 20.26 0.20
N GLU A 189 17.74 18.94 0.30
CA GLU A 189 17.45 18.20 1.54
C GLU A 189 18.66 18.11 2.47
N LEU A 190 19.88 18.29 1.95
CA LEU A 190 21.10 18.12 2.74
C LEU A 190 21.23 19.24 3.78
N GLY A 191 21.12 18.90 5.06
CA GLY A 191 21.17 19.86 6.17
C GLY A 191 19.86 20.58 6.49
N TYR A 192 18.74 20.15 5.89
CA TYR A 192 17.43 20.72 6.18
C TYR A 192 17.04 20.51 7.64
N ARG A 193 16.79 21.61 8.38
CA ARG A 193 16.30 21.57 9.75
C ARG A 193 14.77 21.58 9.73
N PHE A 194 14.17 20.48 10.17
CA PHE A 194 12.73 20.41 10.37
C PHE A 194 12.32 21.26 11.57
N GLU A 195 11.71 22.41 11.30
CA GLU A 195 11.12 23.27 12.34
C GLU A 195 9.63 23.01 12.54
N SER A 196 8.98 22.31 11.61
CA SER A 196 7.60 21.88 11.78
C SER A 196 7.48 20.98 13.00
N LYS A 197 6.40 21.15 13.75
CA LYS A 197 5.99 20.29 14.86
C LYS A 197 4.81 19.41 14.51
N GLN A 198 4.35 19.50 13.26
CA GLN A 198 3.27 18.70 12.75
C GLN A 198 3.68 17.24 12.65
N ARG A 199 2.66 16.38 12.66
CA ARG A 199 2.78 14.97 12.37
C ARG A 199 3.49 14.77 11.04
N SER A 200 4.45 13.86 11.02
CA SER A 200 5.13 13.48 9.79
C SER A 200 4.13 12.79 8.86
N ILE A 201 3.91 13.34 7.67
CA ILE A 201 3.08 12.75 6.61
C ILE A 201 3.99 12.61 5.38
N TYR A 202 3.99 11.43 4.77
CA TYR A 202 4.57 11.18 3.45
C TYR A 202 3.71 11.82 2.37
#